data_AF-A0A7C1R401-F1
#
_entry.id   AF-A0A7C1R401-F1
#
_cell.length_a   1.000
_cell.length_b   1.000
_cell.length_c   1.000
_cell.angle_alpha   90.00
_cell.angle_beta   90.00
_cell.angle_gamma   90.00
#
_symmetry.space_group_name_H-M   'P 1'
#
loop_
_entity.id
_entity.type
_entity.pdbx_description
1 polymer ?
#
loop_
_entity_poly.entity_id
_entity_poly.type
_entity_poly.pdbx_seq_one_letter_code
_entity_poly.pdbx_strand_id
1 'polypeptide(L)'
;MVKRQTLGPIKTEKLLKELGRCCYYCGEKAVLLDHFIPWCYCESDDESNLVPCCVDCNLTAGRKMFDTLELKKQYIIQAKARRKTVHVSLWLREDFESLSYSLQTSLTNAIIVDTPEALRGLIRRLEAEDIKFIA
;
A
#
# COMPACT_ATOMS: atom_id res chain seq x y z
N MET A 1 11.50 -26.12 16.58
CA MET A 1 10.76 -24.87 16.35
C MET A 1 11.22 -23.85 17.37
N VAL A 2 12.02 -22.86 16.97
CA VAL A 2 12.44 -21.77 17.86
C VAL A 2 11.23 -20.88 18.12
N LYS A 3 10.93 -20.58 19.39
CA LYS A 3 9.88 -19.60 19.71
C LYS A 3 10.39 -18.23 19.28
N ARG A 4 9.65 -17.57 18.38
CA ARG A 4 9.92 -16.19 17.99
C ARG A 4 9.88 -15.31 19.24
N GLN A 5 11.03 -14.83 19.69
CA GLN A 5 11.11 -13.74 20.64
C GLN A 5 10.98 -12.45 19.85
N THR A 6 9.87 -11.74 20.00
CA THR A 6 9.75 -10.42 19.39
C THR A 6 10.69 -9.44 20.08
N LEU A 7 11.33 -8.55 19.32
CA LEU A 7 12.00 -7.37 19.88
C LEU A 7 11.05 -6.67 20.85
N GLY A 8 11.46 -6.58 22.12
CA GLY A 8 10.67 -5.93 23.14
C GLY A 8 10.40 -4.46 22.79
N PRO A 9 9.25 -3.89 23.21
CA PRO A 9 8.84 -2.55 22.80
C PRO A 9 9.88 -1.47 23.14
N ILE A 10 10.60 -1.62 24.26
CA ILE A 10 11.67 -0.71 24.69
C ILE A 10 12.84 -0.69 23.68
N LYS A 11 13.24 -1.87 23.17
CA LYS A 11 14.35 -2.00 22.23
C LYS A 11 13.99 -1.41 20.87
N THR A 12 12.79 -1.69 20.40
CA THR A 12 12.24 -1.13 19.15
C THR A 12 12.21 0.40 19.18
N GLU A 13 11.70 0.98 20.27
CA GLU A 13 11.62 2.44 20.44
C GLU A 13 13.00 3.11 20.47
N LYS A 14 13.98 2.48 21.15
CA LYS A 14 15.37 2.95 21.18
C LYS A 14 15.96 3.01 19.76
N LEU A 15 15.87 1.91 19.02
CA LEU A 15 16.39 1.80 17.66
C LEU A 15 15.72 2.79 16.70
N LEU A 16 14.39 2.95 16.79
CA LEU A 16 13.66 3.94 15.99
C LEU A 16 14.15 5.37 16.24
N LYS A 17 14.50 5.69 17.49
CA LYS A 17 15.05 6.99 17.87
C LYS A 17 16.47 7.18 17.33
N GLU A 18 17.32 6.17 17.43
CA GLU A 18 18.70 6.19 16.91
C GLU A 18 18.73 6.31 15.38
N LEU A 19 17.77 5.69 14.70
CA LEU A 19 17.63 5.70 13.25
C LEU A 19 16.81 6.90 12.72
N GLY A 20 16.53 7.90 13.56
CA GLY A 20 15.92 9.17 13.15
C GLY A 20 14.43 9.12 12.82
N ARG A 21 13.73 8.02 13.12
CA ARG A 21 12.29 7.80 12.86
C ARG A 21 11.85 8.09 11.40
N CYS A 22 12.76 7.92 10.45
CA CYS A 22 12.48 8.11 9.04
C CYS A 22 12.42 6.74 8.35
N CYS A 23 11.34 6.48 7.62
CA CYS A 23 11.17 5.22 6.88
C CYS A 23 12.24 5.13 5.79
N TYR A 24 13.06 4.08 5.82
CA TYR A 24 14.12 3.84 4.85
C TYR A 24 13.61 3.85 3.40
N TYR A 25 12.39 3.37 3.21
CA TYR A 25 11.80 3.16 1.89
C TYR A 25 11.17 4.41 1.30
N CYS A 26 10.28 5.08 2.03
CA CYS A 26 9.49 6.20 1.49
C CYS A 26 9.76 7.56 2.15
N GLY A 27 10.57 7.60 3.21
CA GLY A 27 10.87 8.83 3.95
C GLY A 27 9.78 9.32 4.91
N GLU A 28 8.61 8.67 4.97
CA GLU A 28 7.57 8.98 5.95
C GLU A 28 7.99 8.57 7.38
N LYS A 29 7.23 8.97 8.40
CA LYS A 29 7.52 8.61 9.79
C LYS A 29 7.56 7.09 10.00
N ALA A 30 8.69 6.58 10.48
CA ALA A 30 8.83 5.19 10.88
C ALA A 30 8.22 4.96 12.28
N VAL A 31 7.49 3.85 12.41
CA VAL A 31 6.84 3.44 13.66
C VAL A 31 7.20 2.01 14.06
N LEU A 32 7.92 1.29 13.19
CA LEU A 32 8.36 -0.08 13.40
C LEU A 32 9.69 -0.34 12.70
N LEU A 33 10.29 -1.48 12.99
CA LEU A 33 11.48 -1.99 12.31
C LEU A 33 11.06 -3.12 11.38
N ASP A 34 11.56 -3.07 10.14
CA ASP A 34 11.38 -4.11 9.13
C ASP A 34 12.69 -4.90 8.97
N HIS A 35 12.57 -6.22 8.81
CA HIS A 35 13.71 -7.08 8.54
C HIS A 35 14.07 -7.05 7.06
N PHE A 36 15.31 -6.73 6.70
CA PHE A 36 15.78 -6.80 5.33
C PHE A 36 15.60 -8.22 4.78
N ILE A 37 16.22 -9.21 5.44
CA ILE A 37 15.96 -10.64 5.27
C ILE A 37 14.80 -11.02 6.19
N PRO A 38 13.63 -11.42 5.68
CA PRO A 38 12.48 -11.71 6.51
C PRO A 38 12.77 -12.82 7.53
N TRP A 39 12.26 -12.66 8.75
CA TRP A 39 12.50 -13.58 9.86
C TRP A 39 12.19 -15.05 9.52
N CYS A 40 11.22 -15.33 8.65
CA CYS A 40 10.91 -16.71 8.23
C CYS A 40 12.02 -17.41 7.44
N TYR A 41 13.06 -16.68 7.01
CA TYR A 41 14.21 -17.25 6.31
C TYR A 41 15.46 -17.33 7.19
N CYS A 42 15.68 -16.37 8.09
CA CYS A 42 16.92 -16.27 8.86
C CYS A 42 16.75 -16.39 10.38
N GLU A 43 15.50 -16.41 10.88
CA GLU A 43 15.13 -16.49 12.30
C GLU A 43 15.92 -15.51 13.21
N SER A 44 16.30 -14.34 12.68
CA SER A 44 17.21 -13.39 13.32
C SER A 44 16.57 -12.02 13.51
N ASP A 45 16.77 -11.46 14.71
CA ASP A 45 16.42 -10.09 15.10
C ASP A 45 17.67 -9.22 15.32
N ASP A 46 18.76 -9.56 14.62
CA ASP A 46 19.99 -8.76 14.60
C ASP A 46 19.71 -7.35 14.07
N GLU A 47 20.23 -6.34 14.76
CA GLU A 47 20.03 -4.93 14.45
C GLU A 47 20.57 -4.57 13.06
N SER A 48 21.60 -5.26 12.58
CA SER A 48 22.15 -5.11 11.22
C SER A 48 21.17 -5.52 10.12
N ASN A 49 20.18 -6.36 10.44
CA ASN A 49 19.13 -6.79 9.52
C ASN A 49 17.87 -5.92 9.63
N LEU A 50 17.86 -4.88 10.46
CA LEU A 50 16.68 -4.05 10.72
C LEU A 50 16.81 -2.67 10.10
N VAL A 51 15.72 -2.20 9.49
CA VAL A 51 15.59 -0.83 8.97
C VAL A 51 14.33 -0.16 9.51
N PRO A 52 14.36 1.16 9.77
CA PRO A 52 13.18 1.89 10.20
C PRO A 52 12.16 1.93 9.07
N CYS A 53 10.91 1.62 9.36
CA CYS A 53 9.86 1.49 8.35
C CYS A 53 8.50 1.99 8.85
N CYS A 54 7.65 2.45 7.93
CA CYS A 54 6.24 2.71 8.21
C CYS A 54 5.40 1.44 7.99
N VAL A 55 4.19 1.40 8.56
CA VAL A 55 3.29 0.22 8.47
C VAL A 55 3.02 -0.16 7.01
N ASP A 56 2.75 0.83 6.16
CA ASP A 56 2.40 0.61 4.77
C ASP A 56 3.54 -0.02 3.96
N CYS A 57 4.77 0.48 4.12
CA CYS A 57 5.94 -0.09 3.43
C CYS A 57 6.25 -1.51 3.90
N ASN A 58 6.12 -1.78 5.21
CA ASN A 58 6.34 -3.10 5.78
C ASN A 58 5.32 -4.14 5.26
N LEU A 59 4.03 -3.76 5.22
CA LEU A 59 2.99 -4.60 4.64
C LEU A 59 3.21 -4.85 3.14
N THR A 60 3.71 -3.85 2.43
CA THR A 60 4.01 -3.93 0.99
C THR A 60 5.15 -4.91 0.71
N ALA A 61 6.24 -4.83 1.47
CA ALA A 61 7.34 -5.79 1.39
C ALA A 61 6.83 -7.22 1.68
N GLY A 62 6.17 -7.39 2.83
CA GLY A 62 5.71 -8.70 3.29
C GLY A 62 6.88 -9.64 3.54
N ARG A 63 6.80 -10.88 3.02
CA ARG A 63 7.83 -11.93 3.19
C ARG A 63 8.73 -12.11 1.96
N LYS A 64 8.82 -11.10 1.09
CA LYS A 64 9.61 -11.22 -0.15
C LYS A 64 11.10 -11.09 0.14
N MET A 65 11.90 -11.91 -0.54
CA MET A 65 13.36 -11.84 -0.52
C MET A 65 13.85 -10.87 -1.60
N PHE A 66 14.90 -10.13 -1.29
CA PHE A 66 15.56 -9.21 -2.21
C PHE A 66 17.06 -9.31 -2.00
N ASP A 67 17.83 -9.15 -3.09
CA ASP A 67 19.29 -9.23 -3.02
C ASP A 67 19.90 -8.01 -2.32
N THR A 68 19.23 -6.86 -2.41
CA THR A 68 19.67 -5.59 -1.80
C THR A 68 18.50 -4.81 -1.22
N LEU A 69 18.79 -3.95 -0.25
CA LEU A 69 17.82 -3.00 0.32
C LEU A 69 17.26 -2.05 -0.75
N GLU A 70 18.07 -1.70 -1.74
CA GLU A 70 17.75 -0.79 -2.83
C GLU A 70 16.71 -1.42 -3.76
N LEU A 71 16.85 -2.70 -4.09
CA LEU A 71 15.84 -3.44 -4.85
C LEU A 71 14.53 -3.57 -4.05
N LYS A 72 14.62 -3.86 -2.74
CA LYS A 72 13.45 -3.88 -1.85
C LYS A 72 12.73 -2.52 -1.83
N LYS A 73 13.49 -1.43 -1.73
CA LYS A 73 12.98 -0.05 -1.77
C LYS A 73 12.30 0.27 -3.10
N GLN A 74 12.94 -0.03 -4.23
CA GLN A 74 12.36 0.17 -5.55
C GLN A 74 11.05 -0.60 -5.71
N TYR A 75 11.00 -1.86 -5.29
CA TYR A 75 9.79 -2.67 -5.31
C TYR A 75 8.66 -2.01 -4.50
N ILE A 76 8.93 -1.57 -3.27
CA ILE A 76 7.94 -0.90 -2.42
C ILE A 76 7.43 0.39 -3.06
N ILE A 77 8.33 1.23 -3.57
CA ILE A 77 7.95 2.50 -4.22
C ILE A 77 7.06 2.23 -5.43
N GLN A 78 7.41 1.26 -6.29
CA GLN A 78 6.61 0.88 -7.44
C GLN A 78 5.24 0.31 -7.04
N ALA A 79 5.20 -0.55 -6.01
CA ALA A 79 3.95 -1.09 -5.51
C ALA A 79 3.04 0.00 -4.93
N LYS A 80 3.59 0.97 -4.20
CA LYS A 80 2.84 2.15 -3.72
C LYS A 80 2.35 3.01 -4.88
N ALA A 81 3.15 3.20 -5.93
CA ALA A 81 2.73 3.93 -7.13
C ALA A 81 1.55 3.23 -7.83
N ARG A 82 1.59 1.89 -7.95
CA ARG A 82 0.48 1.10 -8.51
C ARG A 82 -0.82 1.23 -7.70
N ARG A 83 -0.74 1.36 -6.37
CA ARG A 83 -1.92 1.60 -5.52
C ARG A 83 -2.53 2.98 -5.68
N LYS A 84 -1.75 3.98 -6.12
CA LYS A 84 -2.28 5.35 -6.36
C LYS A 84 -3.15 5.43 -7.61
N THR A 85 -3.00 4.48 -8.54
CA THR A 85 -3.87 4.39 -9.72
C THR A 85 -5.04 3.45 -9.42
N VAL A 86 -6.15 4.01 -8.94
CA VAL A 86 -7.41 3.27 -8.79
C VAL A 86 -8.23 3.51 -10.04
N HIS A 87 -8.54 2.44 -10.78
CA HIS A 87 -9.53 2.51 -11.85
C HIS A 87 -10.92 2.46 -11.23
N VAL A 88 -11.66 3.56 -11.38
CA VAL A 88 -13.05 3.66 -10.95
C VAL A 88 -13.91 3.72 -12.19
N SER A 89 -14.89 2.83 -12.30
CA SER A 89 -15.85 2.86 -13.40
C SER A 89 -17.08 3.66 -12.98
N LEU A 90 -17.45 4.65 -13.78
CA LEU A 90 -18.65 5.46 -13.57
C LEU A 90 -19.81 4.88 -14.37
N TRP A 91 -20.94 4.64 -13.72
CA TRP A 91 -22.12 4.02 -14.33
C TRP A 91 -23.38 4.82 -14.02
N LEU A 92 -24.24 5.01 -15.02
CA LEU A 92 -25.64 5.35 -14.76
C LEU A 92 -26.33 4.15 -14.12
N ARG A 93 -27.24 4.40 -13.17
CA ARG A 93 -27.98 3.33 -12.49
C ARG A 93 -28.70 2.42 -13.49
N GLU A 94 -29.34 3.00 -14.50
CA GLU A 94 -30.06 2.25 -15.54
C GLU A 94 -29.14 1.27 -16.28
N ASP A 95 -27.94 1.70 -16.65
CA ASP A 95 -26.97 0.86 -17.34
C ASP A 95 -26.44 -0.24 -16.42
N PHE A 96 -26.17 0.08 -15.15
CA PHE A 96 -25.69 -0.88 -14.17
C PHE A 96 -26.74 -1.98 -13.88
N GLU A 97 -28.00 -1.59 -13.73
CA GLU A 97 -29.10 -2.52 -13.47
C GLU A 97 -29.43 -3.40 -14.69
N SER A 98 -29.08 -2.95 -15.89
CA SER A 98 -29.19 -3.75 -17.12
C SER A 98 -28.17 -4.89 -17.20
N LEU A 99 -27.08 -4.84 -16.41
CA LEU A 99 -26.07 -5.89 -16.35
C LEU A 99 -26.59 -7.12 -15.61
N SER A 100 -26.05 -8.29 -15.96
CA SER A 100 -26.31 -9.50 -15.20
C SER A 100 -25.76 -9.40 -13.77
N TYR A 101 -26.39 -10.09 -12.83
CA TYR A 101 -25.96 -10.10 -11.42
C TYR A 101 -24.48 -10.46 -11.24
N SER A 102 -23.96 -11.41 -12.03
CA SER A 102 -22.55 -11.81 -11.99
C SER A 102 -21.59 -10.71 -12.46
N LEU A 103 -22.02 -9.85 -13.39
CA LEU A 103 -21.23 -8.70 -13.83
C LEU A 103 -21.28 -7.57 -12.80
N GLN A 104 -22.46 -7.32 -12.21
CA GLN A 104 -22.64 -6.34 -11.14
C GLN A 104 -21.70 -6.65 -9.96
N THR A 105 -21.59 -7.91 -9.54
CA THR A 105 -20.71 -8.31 -8.43
C THR A 105 -19.21 -8.30 -8.78
N SER A 106 -18.86 -8.36 -10.07
CA SER A 106 -17.47 -8.29 -10.53
C SER A 106 -16.92 -6.84 -10.58
N LEU A 107 -17.80 -5.84 -10.59
CA LEU A 107 -17.46 -4.41 -10.63
C LEU A 107 -17.18 -3.87 -9.22
N THR A 108 -16.04 -4.25 -8.64
CA THR A 108 -15.67 -3.93 -7.24
C THR A 108 -15.40 -2.44 -6.97
N ASN A 109 -15.13 -1.65 -8.00
CA ASN A 109 -14.82 -0.20 -7.91
C ASN A 109 -15.75 0.63 -8.82
N ALA A 110 -17.06 0.38 -8.78
CA ALA A 110 -18.05 1.16 -9.51
C ALA A 110 -18.64 2.29 -8.66
N ILE A 111 -18.72 3.49 -9.23
CA ILE A 111 -19.55 4.58 -8.71
C ILE A 111 -20.81 4.63 -9.56
N ILE A 112 -21.97 4.43 -8.92
CA ILE A 112 -23.28 4.47 -9.57
C ILE A 112 -23.91 5.84 -9.31
N VAL A 113 -24.36 6.50 -10.37
CA VAL A 113 -25.06 7.78 -10.30
C VAL A 113 -26.46 7.66 -10.89
N ASP A 114 -27.40 8.37 -10.28
CA ASP A 114 -28.82 8.25 -10.64
C ASP A 114 -29.19 9.08 -11.88
N THR A 115 -28.41 10.11 -12.21
CA THR A 115 -28.71 11.03 -13.33
C THR A 115 -27.49 11.36 -14.18
N PRO A 116 -27.67 11.61 -15.50
CA PRO A 116 -26.61 12.08 -16.38
C PRO A 116 -26.00 13.42 -15.93
N GLU A 117 -26.77 14.27 -15.28
CA GLU A 117 -26.30 15.55 -14.74
C GLU A 117 -25.34 15.33 -13.57
N ALA A 118 -25.65 14.39 -12.67
CA ALA A 118 -24.76 14.00 -11.59
C ALA A 118 -23.46 13.38 -12.11
N LEU A 119 -23.55 12.56 -13.16
CA LEU A 119 -22.38 11.99 -13.85
C LEU A 119 -21.46 13.11 -14.37
N ARG A 120 -22.01 14.04 -15.15
CA ARG A 120 -21.26 15.18 -15.69
C ARG A 120 -20.67 16.07 -14.61
N GLY A 121 -21.41 16.32 -13.53
CA GLY A 121 -20.93 17.10 -12.39
C GLY A 121 -19.77 16.43 -11.66
N LEU A 122 -19.80 15.10 -11.51
CA LEU A 122 -18.73 14.34 -10.88
C LEU A 122 -17.47 14.29 -11.75
N ILE A 123 -17.61 14.05 -13.06
CA ILE A 123 -16.48 14.10 -14.00
C ILE A 123 -15.75 15.45 -13.91
N ARG A 124 -16.49 16.57 -13.95
CA ARG A 124 -15.91 17.91 -13.81
C ARG A 124 -15.14 18.12 -12.51
N ARG A 125 -15.63 17.57 -11.39
CA ARG A 125 -14.96 17.66 -10.10
C ARG A 125 -13.67 16.85 -10.08
N LEU A 126 -13.69 15.64 -10.65
CA LEU A 126 -12.52 14.77 -10.73
C LEU A 126 -11.45 15.35 -11.68
N GLU A 127 -11.85 15.95 -12.80
CA GLU A 127 -10.95 16.68 -13.70
C GLU A 127 -10.29 17.87 -13.00
N ALA A 128 -11.04 18.60 -12.15
CA ALA A 128 -10.50 19.71 -11.36
C ALA A 128 -9.50 19.28 -10.27
N GLU A 129 -9.50 18.00 -9.89
CA GLU A 129 -8.56 17.41 -8.93
C GLU A 129 -7.34 16.74 -9.61
N ASP A 130 -7.10 16.99 -10.90
CA ASP A 130 -6.00 16.40 -11.70
C ASP A 130 -6.02 14.84 -11.74
N ILE A 131 -7.19 14.23 -11.56
CA ILE A 131 -7.36 12.78 -11.62
C ILE A 131 -7.43 12.35 -13.10
N LYS A 132 -6.42 11.60 -13.56
CA LYS A 132 -6.33 11.13 -14.95
C LYS A 132 -7.31 10.00 -15.23
N PHE A 133 -8.24 10.25 -16.15
CA PHE A 133 -9.09 9.21 -16.73
C PHE A 133 -8.32 8.44 -17.80
N ILE A 134 -8.44 7.11 -17.78
CA ILE A 134 -8.04 6.26 -18.89
C ILE A 134 -9.36 5.84 -19.54
N ALA A 135 -9.60 6.34 -20.76
CA ALA A 135 -10.77 5.97 -21.57
C ALA A 135 -10.60 4.60 -22.22
#